data_AF-A0A520IST6-F1
#
_entry.id   AF-A0A520IST6-F1
#
_cell.length_a   1.000
_cell.length_b   1.000
_cell.length_c   1.000
_cell.angle_alpha   90.00
_cell.angle_beta   90.00
_cell.angle_gamma   90.00
#
_symmetry.space_group_name_H-M   'P 1'
#
loop_
_entity.id
_entity.type
_entity.pdbx_description
1 polymer ?
#
loop_
_entity_poly.entity_id
_entity_poly.type
_entity_poly.pdbx_seq_one_letter_code
_entity_poly.pdbx_strand_id
1 'polypeptide(L)'
;MKTSELYLHRKGYPNEDDLESNARGVMKSFFEDYEVGMCHELLWTMMKSVFIGEEYMLTSVERADLVSYYERLHELIHAGNTLYRELQVDNDEQY
;
A
#
# COMPACT_ATOMS: atom_id res chain seq x y z
N MET A 1 -0.25 24.33 12.58
CA MET A 1 -0.16 23.19 11.63
C MET A 1 -0.72 21.97 12.32
N LYS A 2 -1.78 21.36 11.78
CA LYS A 2 -2.26 20.07 12.28
C LYS A 2 -1.24 19.03 11.85
N THR A 3 -0.63 18.34 12.82
CA THR A 3 0.24 17.20 12.59
C THR A 3 -0.55 16.19 11.77
N SER A 4 -0.10 15.92 10.55
CA SER A 4 -0.58 14.80 9.76
C SER A 4 -0.32 13.56 10.60
N GLU A 5 -1.37 12.97 11.17
CA GLU A 5 -1.29 11.65 11.79
C GLU A 5 -0.76 10.73 10.69
N LEU A 6 0.51 10.35 10.79
CA LEU A 6 1.09 9.33 9.94
C LEU A 6 0.14 8.13 10.00
N TYR A 7 -0.28 7.63 8.83
CA TYR A 7 -1.22 6.50 8.70
C TYR A 7 -0.83 5.28 9.55
N LEU A 8 0.43 5.19 9.95
CA LEU A 8 0.99 4.26 10.96
C LEU A 8 0.24 4.24 12.31
N HIS A 9 -0.62 5.22 12.61
CA HIS A 9 -1.33 5.32 13.89
C HIS A 9 -2.86 5.25 13.79
N ARG A 10 -3.44 4.92 12.63
CA ARG A 10 -4.91 4.84 12.52
C ARG A 10 -5.47 3.70 13.36
N LYS A 11 -6.33 4.09 14.31
CA LYS A 11 -7.04 3.27 15.30
C LYS A 11 -7.67 2.01 14.69
N GLY A 12 -7.61 0.93 15.48
CA GLY A 12 -8.22 -0.36 15.21
C GLY A 12 -9.70 -0.27 14.85
N TYR A 13 -10.06 -1.12 13.90
CA TYR A 13 -11.42 -1.29 13.41
C TYR A 13 -12.26 -2.03 14.46
N PRO A 14 -13.56 -1.73 14.56
CA PRO A 14 -14.41 -2.23 15.64
C PRO A 14 -14.78 -3.72 15.53
N ASN A 15 -14.68 -4.37 14.36
CA ASN A 15 -14.89 -5.81 14.17
C ASN A 15 -14.03 -6.35 12.98
N GLU A 16 -13.89 -7.68 12.87
CA GLU A 16 -13.12 -8.36 11.81
C GLU A 16 -13.80 -8.27 10.43
N ASP A 17 -15.13 -8.30 10.37
CA ASP A 17 -15.88 -8.18 9.10
C ASP A 17 -15.66 -6.82 8.41
N ASP A 18 -15.59 -5.73 9.19
CA ASP A 18 -15.31 -4.37 8.70
C ASP A 18 -13.85 -4.25 8.25
N LEU A 19 -12.93 -5.00 8.88
CA LEU A 19 -11.52 -5.08 8.47
C LEU A 19 -11.38 -5.75 7.11
N GLU A 20 -12.05 -6.90 6.93
CA GLU A 20 -12.00 -7.68 5.69
C GLU A 20 -12.63 -6.92 4.53
N SER A 21 -13.83 -6.38 4.74
CA SER A 21 -14.55 -5.57 3.74
C SER A 21 -13.73 -4.36 3.31
N ASN A 22 -13.11 -3.66 4.27
CA ASN A 22 -12.21 -2.56 3.98
C ASN A 22 -10.95 -3.01 3.23
N ALA A 23 -10.32 -4.12 3.61
CA ALA A 23 -9.14 -4.65 2.93
C ALA A 23 -9.44 -5.03 1.46
N ARG A 24 -10.58 -5.69 1.20
CA ARG A 24 -11.05 -5.98 -0.17
C ARG A 24 -11.33 -4.69 -0.96
N GLY A 25 -11.91 -3.68 -0.32
CA GLY A 25 -12.13 -2.36 -0.91
C GLY A 25 -10.82 -1.67 -1.30
N VAL A 26 -9.82 -1.70 -0.43
CA VAL A 26 -8.47 -1.16 -0.70
C VAL A 26 -7.85 -1.86 -1.90
N MET A 27 -7.84 -3.20 -1.93
CA MET A 27 -7.31 -3.97 -3.06
C MET A 27 -7.97 -3.59 -4.38
N LYS A 28 -9.31 -3.54 -4.41
CA LYS A 28 -10.06 -3.19 -5.62
C LYS A 28 -9.71 -1.78 -6.09
N SER A 29 -9.76 -0.80 -5.19
CA SER A 29 -9.48 0.60 -5.53
C SER A 29 -8.06 0.79 -6.05
N PHE A 30 -7.07 0.08 -5.50
CA PHE A 30 -5.69 0.18 -5.95
C PHE A 30 -5.54 -0.21 -7.43
N PHE A 31 -6.16 -1.32 -7.85
CA PHE A 31 -6.08 -1.77 -9.24
C PHE A 31 -7.01 -1.01 -10.20
N GLU A 32 -7.97 -0.24 -9.67
CA GLU A 32 -8.74 0.73 -10.45
C GLU A 32 -7.91 2.01 -10.73
N ASP A 33 -7.14 2.46 -9.74
CA ASP A 33 -6.29 3.65 -9.83
C ASP A 33 -4.96 3.39 -10.54
N TYR A 34 -4.41 2.17 -10.43
CA TYR A 34 -3.09 1.83 -10.91
C TYR A 34 -3.07 0.62 -11.84
N GLU A 35 -2.83 0.87 -13.12
CA GLU A 35 -2.53 -0.19 -14.09
C GLU A 35 -1.21 -0.90 -13.76
N VAL A 36 -1.12 -2.18 -14.09
CA VAL A 36 0.05 -3.03 -13.79
C VAL A 36 1.34 -2.48 -14.43
N GLY A 37 1.26 -1.99 -15.67
CA GLY A 37 2.41 -1.39 -16.36
C GLY A 37 2.92 -0.16 -15.62
N MET A 38 2.02 0.72 -15.19
CA MET A 38 2.35 1.90 -14.41
C MET A 38 2.94 1.54 -13.03
N CYS A 39 2.40 0.52 -12.34
CA CYS A 39 2.99 0.03 -11.09
C CYS A 39 4.46 -0.38 -11.26
N HIS A 40 4.78 -1.10 -12.34
CA HIS A 40 6.15 -1.53 -12.61
C HIS A 40 7.09 -0.34 -12.81
N GLU A 41 6.65 0.67 -13.57
CA GLU A 41 7.44 1.88 -13.82
C GLU A 41 7.65 2.72 -12.55
N LEU A 42 6.61 2.89 -11.73
CA LEU A 42 6.68 3.64 -10.48
C LEU A 42 7.58 2.94 -9.45
N LEU A 43 7.45 1.62 -9.31
CA LEU A 43 8.34 0.81 -8.47
C LEU A 43 9.78 0.91 -8.92
N TRP A 44 10.03 0.74 -10.22
CA TRP A 44 11.38 0.84 -10.76
C TRP A 44 11.98 2.23 -10.54
N THR A 45 11.20 3.28 -10.73
CA THR A 45 11.63 4.66 -10.50
C THR A 45 11.96 4.92 -9.03
N MET A 46 11.13 4.41 -8.12
CA MET A 46 11.41 4.46 -6.68
C MET A 46 12.73 3.76 -6.33
N MET A 47 12.94 2.53 -6.84
CA MET A 47 14.18 1.79 -6.64
C MET A 47 15.39 2.55 -7.17
N LYS A 48 15.33 3.11 -8.39
CA LYS A 48 16.41 3.94 -8.94
C LYS A 48 16.71 5.15 -8.06
N SER A 49 15.68 5.85 -7.57
CA SER A 49 15.85 7.04 -6.73
C SER A 49 16.56 6.73 -5.39
N VAL A 50 16.37 5.52 -4.86
CA VAL A 50 17.00 5.07 -3.60
C VAL A 50 18.42 4.54 -3.84
N PHE A 51 18.63 3.74 -4.89
CA PHE A 51 19.86 2.96 -5.06
C PHE A 51 20.87 3.57 -6.03
N ILE A 52 20.46 4.42 -6.97
CA ILE A 52 21.34 4.92 -8.04
C ILE A 52 21.86 6.35 -7.74
N GLY A 53 21.30 7.06 -6.77
CA GLY A 53 21.81 8.37 -6.35
C GLY A 53 21.74 9.44 -7.46
N GLU A 54 22.44 10.55 -7.27
CA GLU A 54 22.29 11.88 -7.93
C GLU A 54 22.07 11.93 -9.46
N GLU A 55 22.33 10.86 -10.21
CA GLU A 55 22.03 10.77 -11.65
C GLU A 55 20.53 10.75 -11.98
N TYR A 56 19.67 10.47 -11.00
CA TYR A 56 18.21 10.44 -11.17
C TYR A 56 17.51 11.51 -10.32
N MET A 57 17.66 12.78 -10.73
CA MET A 57 16.95 13.90 -10.12
C MET A 57 15.49 13.95 -10.57
N LEU A 58 14.60 13.46 -9.72
CA LEU A 58 13.16 13.61 -9.89
C LEU A 58 12.75 15.08 -9.79
N THR A 59 11.76 15.48 -10.57
CA THR A 59 11.05 16.75 -10.41
C THR A 59 10.23 16.75 -9.11
N SER A 60 9.75 17.92 -8.69
CA SER A 60 8.86 18.00 -7.52
C SER A 60 7.55 17.24 -7.72
N VAL A 61 7.05 17.18 -8.96
CA VAL A 61 5.82 16.46 -9.31
C VAL A 61 6.05 14.96 -9.23
N GLU A 62 7.10 14.45 -9.90
CA GLU A 62 7.41 13.01 -9.86
C GLU A 62 7.68 12.51 -8.44
N ARG A 63 8.31 13.33 -7.57
CA ARG A 63 8.45 13.00 -6.15
C ARG A 63 7.10 12.87 -5.44
N ALA A 64 6.19 13.81 -5.68
CA ALA A 64 4.86 13.77 -5.06
C ALA A 64 4.05 12.56 -5.53
N ASP A 65 4.16 12.22 -6.82
CA ASP A 65 3.50 11.06 -7.42
C ASP A 65 4.06 9.75 -6.83
N LEU A 66 5.38 9.64 -6.68
CA LEU A 66 6.02 8.46 -6.07
C LEU A 66 5.67 8.30 -4.58
N VAL A 67 5.58 9.40 -3.83
CA VAL A 67 5.13 9.35 -2.44
C VAL A 67 3.68 8.88 -2.36
N SER A 68 2.80 9.43 -3.19
CA SER A 68 1.39 9.05 -3.24
C SER A 68 1.22 7.58 -3.64
N TYR A 69 1.99 7.12 -4.63
CA TYR A 69 2.03 5.72 -5.03
C TYR A 69 2.53 4.82 -3.90
N TYR A 70 3.58 5.20 -3.19
CA TYR A 70 4.11 4.43 -2.05
C TYR A 70 3.06 4.28 -0.95
N GLU A 71 2.35 5.35 -0.60
CA GLU A 71 1.29 5.31 0.41
C GLU A 71 0.18 4.33 0.01
N ARG A 72 -0.27 4.37 -1.25
CA ARG A 72 -1.28 3.44 -1.79
C ARG A 72 -0.79 2.00 -1.84
N LEU A 73 0.47 1.79 -2.22
CA LEU A 73 1.09 0.46 -2.25
C LEU A 73 1.22 -0.11 -0.83
N HIS A 74 1.57 0.73 0.15
CA HIS A 74 1.65 0.33 1.54
C HIS A 74 0.28 -0.07 2.11
N GLU A 75 -0.78 0.68 1.78
CA GLU A 75 -2.17 0.28 2.10
C GLU A 75 -2.53 -1.07 1.48
N LEU A 76 -2.16 -1.31 0.22
CA LEU A 76 -2.39 -2.59 -0.47
C LEU A 76 -1.69 -3.76 0.25
N ILE A 77 -0.41 -3.60 0.63
CA ILE A 77 0.35 -4.63 1.34
C ILE A 77 -0.30 -4.95 2.69
N HIS A 78 -0.77 -3.92 3.41
CA HIS A 78 -1.50 -4.13 4.66
C HIS A 78 -2.82 -4.86 4.47
N ALA A 79 -3.61 -4.48 3.47
CA ALA A 79 -4.84 -5.18 3.12
C ALA A 79 -4.58 -6.65 2.78
N GLY A 80 -3.50 -6.93 2.02
CA GLY A 80 -3.07 -8.29 1.72
C GLY A 80 -2.69 -9.09 2.96
N ASN A 81 -1.97 -8.49 3.90
CA ASN A 81 -1.60 -9.15 5.16
C ASN A 81 -2.81 -9.47 6.05
N THR A 82 -3.83 -8.59 6.08
CA THR A 82 -5.09 -8.85 6.80
C THR A 82 -5.79 -10.09 6.23
N LEU A 83 -5.99 -10.11 4.90
CA LEU A 83 -6.68 -11.22 4.22
C LEU A 83 -5.87 -12.53 4.25
N TYR A 84 -4.55 -12.46 4.24
CA TYR A 84 -3.70 -13.66 4.28
C TYR A 84 -3.61 -14.28 5.68
N ARG A 85 -3.69 -13.48 6.75
CA ARG A 85 -3.72 -14.00 8.13
C ARG A 85 -4.91 -14.92 8.36
N GLU A 86 -6.07 -14.59 7.80
CA GLU A 86 -7.29 -15.42 7.90
C GLU A 86 -7.11 -16.76 7.18
N LEU A 87 -6.47 -16.77 6.00
CA LEU A 87 -6.16 -18.02 5.30
C LEU A 87 -5.27 -18.97 6.10
N GLN A 88 -4.46 -18.48 7.05
CA GLN A 88 -3.68 -19.35 7.93
C GLN A 88 -4.50 -19.89 9.10
N VAL A 89 -5.40 -19.08 9.68
CA VAL A 89 -6.29 -19.50 10.79
C VAL A 89 -7.26 -20.60 10.34
N ASP A 90 -7.86 -20.46 9.16
CA ASP A 90 -8.79 -21.47 8.61
C ASP A 90 -8.11 -22.82 8.30
N ASN A 91 -6.80 -22.82 8.04
CA ASN A 91 -6.03 -24.04 7.77
C ASN A 91 -5.54 -24.73 9.05
N ASP A 92 -5.37 -23.99 10.15
CA ASP A 92 -4.92 -24.54 11.44
C ASP A 92 -6.08 -25.13 12.28
N GLU A 93 -7.34 -24.76 12.01
CA GLU A 93 -8.52 -25.34 12.68
C GLU A 93 -9.02 -26.66 12.05
N GLN A 94 -8.39 -27.14 10.98
CA GLN A 94 -8.76 -28.39 10.29
C GLN A 94 -7.98 -29.66 10.72
N TYR A 95 -7.16 -29.60 11.77
CA TYR A 95 -6.38 -30.74 12.28
C TYR A 95 -6.54 -31.00 13.77
#